data_AF-A0A735RJM3-F1
#
_entry.id   AF-A0A735RJM3-F1
#
_cell.length_a   1.000
_cell.length_b   1.000
_cell.length_c   1.000
_cell.angle_alpha   90.00
_cell.angle_beta   90.00
_cell.angle_gamma   90.00
#
_symmetry.space_group_name_H-M   'P 1'
#
loop_
_entity.id
_entity.type
_entity.pdbx_description
1 polymer ?
#
loop_
_entity_poly.entity_id
_entity_poly.type
_entity_poly.pdbx_seq_one_letter_code
_entity_poly.pdbx_strand_id
1 'polypeptide(L)'
;MITEIELDDGFLPDTISEVIKRNVIHSLNEIKTINDKFIINDSSFMRKQSNNRITPCVMNSASFISSKFQHNLSLLPNCLGENSLNQQRIDGLIKVEYNGFAYRIKDKNKILEVAFKYIESKKLPNNVIYTLFPMFYGMYVDRLCFSIPELNDIEHLFDIEKVNYHYKIGIEFETGNVASSFRAINKLNNLFHDGHIDGGCFITSIDKRNSATRIWPVSNRNGSFQELKNRAYISQISLPLICIGFAPDEFSQTAPFLEANGELYELENTYRRDLETNFEIFTKKDGLEFLKAPFK
;
A
#
# COMPACT_ATOMS: atom_id res chain seq x y z
N MET A 1 -0.41 1.92 -14.94
CA MET A 1 -0.04 2.58 -13.68
C MET A 1 1.46 2.40 -13.49
N ILE A 2 2.17 3.38 -12.93
CA ILE A 2 3.60 3.22 -12.60
C ILE A 2 3.69 2.54 -11.24
N THR A 3 4.52 1.49 -11.13
CA THR A 3 4.76 0.75 -9.88
C THR A 3 6.25 0.63 -9.59
N GLU A 4 6.63 0.73 -8.32
CA GLU A 4 8.01 0.59 -7.84
C GLU A 4 8.06 -0.38 -6.65
N ILE A 5 9.04 -1.29 -6.62
CA ILE A 5 9.27 -2.13 -5.44
C ILE A 5 10.10 -1.33 -4.44
N GLU A 6 9.47 -1.00 -3.31
CA GLU A 6 10.02 -0.12 -2.29
C GLU A 6 10.75 -0.89 -1.18
N LEU A 7 10.34 -2.14 -0.98
CA LEU A 7 10.97 -3.11 -0.09
C LEU A 7 10.62 -4.52 -0.58
N ASP A 8 11.62 -5.37 -0.67
CA ASP A 8 11.48 -6.83 -0.68
C ASP A 8 12.54 -7.32 0.32
N ASP A 9 12.09 -7.76 1.50
CA ASP A 9 12.99 -8.00 2.62
C ASP A 9 13.74 -9.34 2.53
N GLY A 10 13.35 -10.20 1.58
CA GLY A 10 13.99 -11.49 1.31
C GLY A 10 13.64 -12.59 2.30
N PHE A 11 12.68 -12.37 3.21
CA PHE A 11 12.26 -13.38 4.17
C PHE A 11 11.25 -14.39 3.59
N LEU A 12 10.54 -14.02 2.54
CA LEU A 12 9.72 -14.93 1.75
C LEU A 12 10.59 -15.56 0.64
N PRO A 13 10.40 -16.84 0.30
CA PRO A 13 11.08 -17.43 -0.86
C PRO A 13 10.77 -16.65 -2.14
N ASP A 14 11.75 -16.50 -3.03
CA ASP A 14 11.62 -15.69 -4.27
C ASP A 14 10.38 -16.06 -5.09
N THR A 15 10.10 -17.36 -5.25
CA THR A 15 8.91 -17.83 -5.97
C THR A 15 7.59 -17.31 -5.38
N ILE A 16 7.54 -17.09 -4.06
CA ILE A 16 6.39 -16.56 -3.35
C ILE A 16 6.35 -15.04 -3.48
N SER A 17 7.49 -14.37 -3.29
CA SER A 17 7.61 -12.92 -3.51
C SER A 17 7.19 -12.52 -4.93
N GLU A 18 7.64 -13.24 -5.96
CA GLU A 18 7.27 -12.98 -7.35
C GLU A 18 5.78 -13.16 -7.63
N VAL A 19 5.14 -14.17 -7.03
CA VAL A 19 3.68 -14.35 -7.16
C VAL A 19 2.93 -13.18 -6.54
N ILE A 20 3.35 -12.72 -5.35
CA ILE A 20 2.74 -11.57 -4.66
C ILE A 20 2.91 -10.31 -5.52
N LYS A 21 4.15 -9.99 -5.91
CA LYS A 21 4.47 -8.81 -6.73
C LYS A 21 3.67 -8.81 -8.03
N ARG A 22 3.65 -9.93 -8.75
CA ARG A 22 2.89 -10.07 -10.00
C ARG A 22 1.40 -9.81 -9.80
N ASN A 23 0.78 -10.44 -8.81
CA ASN A 23 -0.67 -10.33 -8.58
C ASN A 23 -1.06 -8.90 -8.15
N VAL A 24 -0.27 -8.27 -7.27
CA VAL A 24 -0.50 -6.89 -6.83
C VAL A 24 -0.29 -5.90 -7.97
N ILE A 25 0.82 -5.99 -8.70
CA ILE A 25 1.13 -5.10 -9.84
C ILE A 25 0.07 -5.27 -10.93
N HIS A 26 -0.36 -6.49 -11.23
CA HIS A 26 -1.45 -6.73 -12.17
C HIS A 26 -2.74 -6.03 -11.71
N SER A 27 -3.14 -6.21 -10.45
CA SER A 27 -4.36 -5.61 -9.89
C SER A 27 -4.33 -4.07 -9.92
N LEU A 28 -3.17 -3.46 -9.71
CA LEU A 28 -2.94 -2.02 -9.83
C LEU A 28 -3.00 -1.55 -11.29
N ASN A 29 -2.43 -2.31 -12.24
CA ASN A 29 -2.42 -1.95 -13.65
C ASN A 29 -3.78 -2.04 -14.34
N GLU A 30 -4.69 -2.86 -13.81
CA GLU A 30 -6.08 -2.92 -14.28
C GLU A 30 -6.94 -1.71 -13.81
N ILE A 31 -6.40 -0.81 -12.97
CA ILE A 31 -7.07 0.44 -12.62
C ILE A 31 -6.86 1.45 -13.74
N LYS A 32 -7.85 1.57 -14.64
CA LYS A 32 -7.82 2.44 -15.82
C LYS A 32 -8.88 3.53 -15.74
N THR A 33 -8.63 4.65 -16.42
CA THR A 33 -9.50 5.85 -16.42
C THR A 33 -9.77 6.33 -17.83
N ILE A 34 -8.71 6.60 -18.61
CA ILE A 34 -8.81 6.99 -20.02
C ILE A 34 -8.04 5.96 -20.84
N ASN A 35 -8.74 5.35 -21.80
CA ASN A 35 -8.21 4.25 -22.60
C ASN A 35 -7.61 3.17 -21.68
N ASP A 36 -6.38 2.72 -21.97
CA ASP A 36 -5.65 1.73 -21.18
C ASP A 36 -4.71 2.32 -20.11
N LYS A 37 -4.87 3.59 -19.76
CA LYS A 37 -4.00 4.29 -18.80
C LYS A 37 -4.76 4.76 -17.55
N PHE A 38 -4.01 4.88 -16.46
CA PHE A 38 -4.42 5.55 -15.24
C PHE A 38 -3.99 7.03 -15.30
N ILE A 39 -4.83 7.87 -15.93
CA ILE A 39 -4.65 9.30 -16.09
C ILE A 39 -5.53 10.02 -15.07
N ILE A 40 -4.94 10.89 -14.24
CA ILE A 40 -5.65 11.58 -13.17
C ILE A 40 -5.83 13.07 -13.47
N ASN A 41 -7.03 13.59 -13.18
CA ASN A 41 -7.25 15.03 -13.15
C ASN A 41 -6.70 15.64 -11.87
N ASP A 42 -5.64 16.43 -12.00
CA ASP A 42 -4.97 17.14 -10.89
C ASP A 42 -5.48 18.58 -10.70
N SER A 43 -6.60 18.94 -11.34
CA SER A 43 -7.23 20.24 -11.13
C SER A 43 -7.78 20.39 -9.71
N SER A 44 -7.56 21.57 -9.14
CA SER A 44 -8.12 21.94 -7.84
C SER A 44 -9.45 22.67 -8.00
N PHE A 45 -10.42 22.29 -7.17
CA PHE A 45 -11.74 22.89 -7.10
C PHE A 45 -12.11 23.21 -5.65
N MET A 46 -13.09 24.09 -5.51
CA MET A 46 -13.67 24.48 -4.23
C MET A 46 -15.18 24.23 -4.25
N ARG A 47 -15.77 24.15 -3.06
CA ARG A 47 -17.22 24.03 -2.90
C ARG A 47 -17.73 25.03 -1.87
N LYS A 48 -18.91 25.60 -2.12
CA LYS A 48 -19.64 26.41 -1.13
C LYS A 48 -20.29 25.46 -0.12
N GLN A 49 -19.96 25.62 1.16
CA GLN A 49 -20.54 24.85 2.25
C GLN A 49 -21.89 25.44 2.66
N SER A 50 -22.67 24.72 3.49
CA SER A 50 -23.97 25.18 3.99
C SER A 50 -23.94 26.51 4.75
N ASN A 51 -22.77 26.88 5.30
CA ASN A 51 -22.53 28.15 5.97
C ASN A 51 -21.98 29.25 5.04
N ASN A 52 -22.13 29.09 3.73
CA ASN A 52 -21.62 29.96 2.67
C ASN A 52 -20.09 30.09 2.56
N ARG A 53 -19.30 29.39 3.40
CA ARG A 53 -17.84 29.39 3.26
C ARG A 53 -17.44 28.57 2.03
N ILE A 54 -16.48 29.10 1.27
CA ILE A 54 -15.88 28.39 0.14
C ILE A 54 -14.61 27.71 0.63
N THR A 55 -14.54 26.39 0.48
CA THR A 55 -13.39 25.59 0.91
C THR A 55 -12.90 24.69 -0.21
N PRO A 56 -11.59 24.39 -0.29
CA PRO A 56 -11.07 23.34 -1.16
C PRO A 56 -11.82 22.01 -0.92
N CYS A 57 -12.06 21.25 -1.99
CA CYS A 57 -12.72 19.94 -1.90
C CYS A 57 -11.95 18.86 -2.66
N VAL A 58 -11.99 17.64 -2.11
CA VAL A 58 -11.36 16.48 -2.74
C VAL A 58 -12.20 16.05 -3.92
N MET A 59 -11.61 16.05 -5.12
CA MET A 59 -12.30 15.71 -6.36
C MET A 59 -12.15 14.24 -6.73
N ASN A 60 -10.99 13.64 -6.43
CA ASN A 60 -10.71 12.23 -6.72
C ASN A 60 -10.92 11.38 -5.47
N SER A 61 -11.87 10.47 -5.49
CA SER A 61 -12.13 9.58 -4.37
C SER A 61 -11.03 8.52 -4.20
N ALA A 62 -10.51 8.40 -2.98
CA ALA A 62 -9.61 7.31 -2.61
C ALA A 62 -10.29 5.93 -2.74
N SER A 63 -11.60 5.87 -2.44
CA SER A 63 -12.40 4.65 -2.55
C SER A 63 -12.51 4.14 -3.98
N PHE A 64 -12.40 5.00 -5.00
CA PHE A 64 -12.35 4.55 -6.40
C PHE A 64 -11.15 3.61 -6.62
N ILE A 65 -9.98 4.04 -6.16
CA ILE A 65 -8.70 3.34 -6.38
C ILE A 65 -8.66 2.07 -5.54
N SER A 66 -9.02 2.16 -4.25
CA SER A 66 -8.99 1.01 -3.34
C SER A 66 -10.02 -0.05 -3.75
N SER A 67 -11.27 0.33 -4.05
CA SER A 67 -12.32 -0.64 -4.42
C SER A 67 -12.02 -1.35 -5.74
N LYS A 68 -11.49 -0.64 -6.74
CA LYS A 68 -11.06 -1.27 -8.00
C LYS A 68 -9.88 -2.22 -7.77
N PHE A 69 -8.89 -1.83 -6.96
CA PHE A 69 -7.80 -2.73 -6.60
C PHE A 69 -8.31 -4.02 -5.93
N GLN A 70 -9.13 -3.87 -4.89
CA GLN A 70 -9.71 -4.97 -4.14
C GLN A 70 -10.53 -5.89 -5.07
N HIS A 71 -11.32 -5.31 -5.97
CA HIS A 71 -12.07 -6.06 -6.98
C HIS A 71 -11.14 -6.81 -7.93
N ASN A 72 -10.17 -6.15 -8.54
CA ASN A 72 -9.23 -6.76 -9.49
C ASN A 72 -8.45 -7.90 -8.84
N LEU A 73 -8.01 -7.72 -7.59
CA LEU A 73 -7.32 -8.76 -6.83
C LEU A 73 -8.23 -9.98 -6.61
N SER A 74 -9.52 -9.77 -6.33
CA SER A 74 -10.50 -10.87 -6.13
C SER A 74 -10.78 -11.69 -7.39
N LEU A 75 -10.47 -11.16 -8.58
CA LEU A 75 -10.62 -11.89 -9.85
C LEU A 75 -9.48 -12.87 -10.10
N LEU A 76 -8.37 -12.76 -9.35
CA LEU A 76 -7.22 -13.63 -9.50
C LEU A 76 -7.40 -14.94 -8.72
N PRO A 77 -6.87 -16.07 -9.23
CA PRO A 77 -6.90 -17.34 -8.51
C PRO A 77 -6.25 -17.24 -7.13
N ASN A 78 -6.87 -17.86 -6.14
CA ASN A 78 -6.40 -17.91 -4.75
C ASN A 78 -6.20 -16.54 -4.09
N CYS A 79 -6.82 -15.50 -4.64
CA CYS A 79 -6.80 -14.15 -4.10
C CYS A 79 -8.20 -13.76 -3.61
N LEU A 80 -8.25 -12.92 -2.58
CA LEU A 80 -9.47 -12.28 -2.09
C LEU A 80 -9.23 -10.77 -2.08
N GLY A 81 -10.25 -10.01 -2.46
CA GLY A 81 -10.31 -8.56 -2.21
C GLY A 81 -10.58 -8.26 -0.74
N GLU A 82 -11.20 -7.11 -0.44
CA GLU A 82 -11.51 -6.72 0.94
C GLU A 82 -12.20 -7.86 1.70
N ASN A 83 -11.63 -8.25 2.84
CA ASN A 83 -12.17 -9.32 3.66
C ASN A 83 -11.84 -9.10 5.14
N SER A 84 -12.41 -9.92 6.01
CA SER A 84 -12.13 -9.90 7.44
C SER A 84 -11.29 -11.09 7.87
N LEU A 85 -10.16 -10.83 8.53
CA LEU A 85 -9.29 -11.83 9.13
C LEU A 85 -9.11 -11.48 10.61
N ASN A 86 -9.42 -12.41 11.51
CA ASN A 86 -9.41 -12.17 12.96
C ASN A 86 -10.16 -10.88 13.38
N GLN A 87 -11.38 -10.69 12.85
CA GLN A 87 -12.21 -9.48 13.08
C GLN A 87 -11.60 -8.16 12.59
N GLN A 88 -10.45 -8.20 11.91
CA GLN A 88 -9.82 -7.03 11.29
C GLN A 88 -10.08 -7.05 9.79
N ARG A 89 -10.51 -5.91 9.24
CA ARG A 89 -10.64 -5.75 7.79
C ARG A 89 -9.27 -5.54 7.17
N ILE A 90 -8.98 -6.28 6.11
CA ILE A 90 -7.78 -6.16 5.27
C ILE A 90 -8.20 -5.94 3.82
N ASP A 91 -7.39 -5.23 3.05
CA ASP A 91 -7.71 -4.89 1.65
C ASP A 91 -7.57 -6.09 0.71
N GLY A 92 -6.85 -7.12 1.13
CA GLY A 92 -6.78 -8.35 0.37
C GLY A 92 -6.05 -9.48 1.08
N LEU A 93 -6.19 -10.67 0.52
CA LEU A 93 -5.46 -11.86 0.96
C LEU A 93 -5.01 -12.65 -0.26
N ILE A 94 -3.73 -12.98 -0.35
CA ILE A 94 -3.19 -13.87 -1.38
C ILE A 94 -2.81 -15.19 -0.71
N LYS A 95 -3.28 -16.30 -1.28
CA LYS A 95 -2.88 -17.65 -0.86
C LYS A 95 -1.99 -18.28 -1.92
N VAL A 96 -0.85 -18.83 -1.52
CA VAL A 96 0.11 -19.42 -2.45
C VAL A 96 0.57 -20.78 -1.95
N GLU A 97 0.46 -21.81 -2.78
CA GLU A 97 1.05 -23.11 -2.51
C GLU A 97 2.55 -23.08 -2.83
N TYR A 98 3.35 -23.61 -1.93
CA TYR A 98 4.80 -23.63 -2.03
C TYR A 98 5.34 -25.03 -1.82
N ASN A 99 6.14 -25.50 -2.78
CA ASN A 99 6.91 -26.73 -2.65
C ASN A 99 8.38 -26.38 -2.87
N GLY A 100 9.15 -26.32 -1.79
CA GLY A 100 10.54 -25.86 -1.87
C GLY A 100 11.28 -26.03 -0.56
N PHE A 101 12.16 -25.09 -0.25
CA PHE A 101 13.01 -25.14 0.93
C PHE A 101 12.67 -24.02 1.91
N ALA A 102 12.76 -24.34 3.20
CA ALA A 102 12.65 -23.39 4.28
C ALA A 102 13.81 -23.59 5.26
N TYR A 103 14.10 -22.55 6.04
CA TYR A 103 15.21 -22.52 6.97
C TYR A 103 14.71 -22.63 8.40
N ARG A 104 15.31 -23.54 9.18
CA ARG A 104 15.09 -23.68 10.62
C ARG A 104 16.35 -23.35 11.38
N ILE A 105 16.27 -22.64 12.50
CA ILE A 105 17.46 -22.45 13.33
C ILE A 105 17.82 -23.75 14.06
N LYS A 106 19.10 -24.14 14.02
CA LYS A 106 19.62 -25.36 14.66
C LYS A 106 19.50 -25.32 16.19
N ASP A 107 19.82 -24.16 16.77
CA ASP A 107 19.72 -23.89 18.20
C ASP A 107 18.94 -22.60 18.43
N LYS A 108 17.75 -22.71 19.03
CA LYS A 108 16.89 -21.56 19.35
C LYS A 108 17.58 -20.50 20.22
N ASN A 109 18.60 -20.88 21.01
CA ASN A 109 19.35 -19.92 21.82
C ASN A 109 20.22 -18.97 20.97
N LYS A 110 20.43 -19.31 19.69
CA LYS A 110 21.20 -18.51 18.73
C LYS A 110 20.37 -17.48 17.96
N ILE A 111 19.07 -17.38 18.22
CA ILE A 111 18.20 -16.49 17.46
C ILE A 111 18.55 -14.99 17.65
N LEU A 112 19.08 -14.62 18.82
CA LEU A 112 19.55 -13.26 19.06
C LEU A 112 20.78 -12.93 18.21
N GLU A 113 21.65 -13.91 17.96
CA GLU A 113 22.81 -13.76 17.09
C GLU A 113 22.37 -13.43 15.65
N VAL A 114 21.37 -14.15 15.15
CA VAL A 114 20.72 -13.89 13.85
C VAL A 114 20.16 -12.46 13.80
N ALA A 115 19.39 -12.06 14.81
CA ALA A 115 18.76 -10.73 14.83
C ALA A 115 19.80 -9.60 14.87
N PHE A 116 20.85 -9.72 15.68
CA PHE A 116 21.93 -8.72 15.73
C PHE A 116 22.72 -8.66 14.42
N LYS A 117 22.97 -9.80 13.78
CA LYS A 117 23.62 -9.82 12.46
C LYS A 117 22.79 -9.16 11.38
N TYR A 118 21.46 -9.33 11.41
CA TYR A 118 20.57 -8.60 10.53
C TYR A 118 20.57 -7.09 10.80
N ILE A 119 20.56 -6.67 12.07
CA ILE A 119 20.64 -5.25 12.45
C ILE A 119 21.95 -4.62 11.93
N GLU A 120 23.07 -5.32 12.11
CA GLU A 120 24.39 -4.91 11.62
C GLU A 120 24.42 -4.77 10.10
N SER A 121 23.97 -5.80 9.36
CA SER A 121 24.02 -5.82 7.90
C SER A 121 23.12 -4.76 7.25
N LYS A 122 21.96 -4.50 7.86
CA LYS A 122 20.98 -3.49 7.40
C LYS A 122 21.23 -2.10 7.97
N LYS A 123 22.26 -1.91 8.81
CA LYS A 123 22.60 -0.63 9.49
C LYS A 123 21.41 -0.05 10.25
N LEU A 124 20.65 -0.90 10.94
CA LEU A 124 19.48 -0.49 11.70
C LEU A 124 19.86 -0.01 13.11
N PRO A 125 19.04 0.84 13.75
CA PRO A 125 19.22 1.22 15.15
C PRO A 125 19.13 0.00 16.08
N ASN A 126 20.03 -0.14 17.06
CA ASN A 126 20.06 -1.31 17.95
C ASN A 126 18.75 -1.58 18.70
N ASN A 127 17.94 -0.55 18.99
CA ASN A 127 16.66 -0.70 19.68
C ASN A 127 15.59 -1.44 18.85
N VAL A 128 15.77 -1.65 17.55
CA VAL A 128 14.84 -2.47 16.76
C VAL A 128 14.85 -3.94 17.17
N ILE A 129 15.81 -4.38 18.00
CA ILE A 129 15.87 -5.74 18.54
C ILE A 129 14.57 -6.15 19.25
N TYR A 130 13.89 -5.21 19.92
CA TYR A 130 12.62 -5.48 20.60
C TYR A 130 11.48 -5.81 19.63
N THR A 131 11.59 -5.34 18.38
CA THR A 131 10.65 -5.58 17.29
C THR A 131 11.03 -6.83 16.49
N LEU A 132 12.32 -7.01 16.22
CA LEU A 132 12.83 -8.08 15.36
C LEU A 132 12.94 -9.43 16.07
N PHE A 133 13.25 -9.47 17.37
CA PHE A 133 13.38 -10.74 18.08
C PHE A 133 12.11 -11.60 18.00
N PRO A 134 10.89 -11.07 18.29
CA PRO A 134 9.66 -11.85 18.13
C PRO A 134 9.44 -12.34 16.70
N MET A 135 9.75 -11.50 15.70
CA MET A 135 9.64 -11.87 14.28
C MET A 135 10.56 -13.04 13.94
N PHE A 136 11.85 -12.93 14.24
CA PHE A 136 12.84 -13.98 13.98
C PHE A 136 12.52 -15.28 14.71
N TYR A 137 12.10 -15.17 15.98
CA TYR A 137 11.68 -16.34 16.75
C TYR A 137 10.50 -17.05 16.09
N GLY A 138 9.44 -16.30 15.78
CA GLY A 138 8.26 -16.82 15.12
C GLY A 138 8.58 -17.46 13.76
N MET A 139 9.52 -16.89 13.01
CA MET A 139 9.89 -17.38 11.68
C MET A 139 10.75 -18.64 11.69
N TYR A 140 11.78 -18.69 12.54
CA TYR A 140 12.82 -19.72 12.40
C TYR A 140 12.83 -20.76 13.52
N VAL A 141 12.11 -20.49 14.61
CA VAL A 141 11.90 -21.44 15.72
C VAL A 141 10.53 -22.10 15.58
N ASP A 142 9.48 -21.28 15.48
CA ASP A 142 8.09 -21.78 15.56
C ASP A 142 7.55 -22.24 14.21
N ARG A 143 7.86 -21.52 13.13
CA ARG A 143 7.36 -21.78 11.78
C ARG A 143 8.48 -22.30 10.89
N LEU A 144 8.14 -23.05 9.84
CA LEU A 144 9.11 -23.62 8.90
C LEU A 144 8.67 -23.34 7.47
N CYS A 145 8.66 -22.07 7.12
CA CYS A 145 8.17 -21.59 5.83
C CYS A 145 8.81 -20.25 5.45
N PHE A 146 10.08 -20.04 5.80
CA PHE A 146 10.75 -18.78 5.51
C PHE A 146 12.10 -19.01 4.86
N SER A 147 12.46 -18.08 3.98
CA SER A 147 13.81 -17.94 3.46
C SER A 147 14.65 -17.16 4.47
N ILE A 148 15.97 -17.24 4.34
CA ILE A 148 16.89 -16.29 4.96
C ILE A 148 17.29 -15.25 3.91
N PRO A 149 17.24 -13.95 4.20
CA PRO A 149 17.84 -12.95 3.32
C PRO A 149 19.35 -13.22 3.27
N GLU A 150 20.00 -12.86 2.15
CA GLU A 150 21.44 -13.06 1.92
C GLU A 150 22.29 -12.55 3.10
N LEU A 151 22.58 -13.45 4.04
CA LEU A 151 23.34 -13.24 5.26
C LEU A 151 24.34 -14.40 5.36
N ASN A 152 25.32 -14.39 4.47
CA ASN A 152 26.32 -15.46 4.31
C ASN A 152 26.95 -15.88 5.65
N ASP A 153 27.11 -14.93 6.58
CA ASP A 153 27.76 -15.17 7.87
C ASP A 153 26.91 -15.99 8.86
N ILE A 154 25.60 -16.14 8.65
CA ILE A 154 24.72 -16.87 9.59
C ILE A 154 24.11 -18.14 9.01
N GLU A 155 24.34 -18.47 7.74
CA GLU A 155 23.77 -19.67 7.10
C GLU A 155 24.09 -20.95 7.87
N HIS A 156 25.29 -21.02 8.45
CA HIS A 156 25.75 -22.14 9.25
C HIS A 156 24.87 -22.42 10.49
N LEU A 157 24.10 -21.42 10.97
CA LEU A 157 23.17 -21.54 12.09
C LEU A 157 21.84 -22.22 11.70
N PHE A 158 21.60 -22.45 10.42
CA PHE A 158 20.33 -22.97 9.91
C PHE A 158 20.46 -24.38 9.33
N ASP A 159 19.39 -25.15 9.47
CA ASP A 159 19.11 -26.33 8.66
C ASP A 159 18.18 -25.96 7.51
N ILE A 160 18.38 -26.63 6.37
CA ILE A 160 17.53 -26.47 5.18
C ILE A 160 16.60 -27.68 5.11
N GLU A 161 15.30 -27.42 5.15
CA GLU A 161 14.27 -28.45 5.11
C GLU A 161 13.38 -28.30 3.89
N LYS A 162 13.01 -29.42 3.26
CA LYS A 162 12.03 -29.41 2.18
C LYS A 162 10.63 -29.34 2.75
N VAL A 163 9.83 -28.39 2.27
CA VAL A 163 8.47 -28.13 2.79
C VAL A 163 7.44 -28.09 1.67
N ASN A 164 6.23 -28.50 2.02
CA ASN A 164 5.00 -28.21 1.29
C ASN A 164 4.15 -27.32 2.20
N TYR A 165 3.91 -26.07 1.80
CA TYR A 165 3.31 -25.05 2.65
C TYR A 165 2.31 -24.18 1.89
N HIS A 166 1.30 -23.68 2.60
CA HIS A 166 0.29 -22.77 2.06
C HIS A 166 0.42 -21.40 2.69
N TYR A 167 1.09 -20.48 2.00
CA TYR A 167 1.27 -19.10 2.48
C TYR A 167 -0.05 -18.35 2.46
N LYS A 168 -0.25 -17.51 3.47
CA LYS A 168 -1.30 -16.49 3.56
C LYS A 168 -0.64 -15.12 3.66
N ILE A 169 -0.83 -14.28 2.66
CA ILE A 169 -0.21 -12.96 2.58
C ILE A 169 -1.30 -11.90 2.71
N GLY A 170 -1.25 -11.13 3.80
CA GLY A 170 -2.18 -10.02 4.03
C GLY A 170 -1.82 -8.80 3.18
N ILE A 171 -2.80 -8.14 2.58
CA ILE A 171 -2.59 -6.95 1.75
C ILE A 171 -3.24 -5.74 2.41
N GLU A 172 -2.50 -4.63 2.49
CA GLU A 172 -3.02 -3.32 2.86
C GLU A 172 -2.70 -2.30 1.77
N PHE A 173 -3.70 -1.57 1.32
CA PHE A 173 -3.59 -0.55 0.30
C PHE A 173 -3.99 0.83 0.84
N GLU A 174 -2.98 1.60 1.19
CA GLU A 174 -3.15 2.91 1.80
C GLU A 174 -3.17 4.02 0.74
N THR A 175 -4.35 4.59 0.57
CA THR A 175 -4.63 5.77 -0.27
C THR A 175 -4.94 7.02 0.57
N GLY A 176 -4.95 6.85 1.90
CA GLY A 176 -5.32 7.85 2.88
C GLY A 176 -4.14 8.62 3.47
N ASN A 177 -4.30 9.02 4.73
CA ASN A 177 -3.33 9.80 5.46
C ASN A 177 -2.09 8.96 5.82
N VAL A 178 -0.90 9.52 5.85
CA VAL A 178 0.30 8.84 6.35
C VAL A 178 0.12 8.18 7.74
N ALA A 179 -0.73 8.72 8.61
CA ALA A 179 -1.04 8.09 9.90
C ALA A 179 -1.80 6.76 9.75
N SER A 180 -2.64 6.60 8.72
CA SER A 180 -3.31 5.31 8.46
C SER A 180 -2.33 4.26 7.95
N SER A 181 -1.26 4.66 7.24
CA SER A 181 -0.17 3.75 6.86
C SER A 181 0.48 3.03 8.05
N PHE A 182 0.76 3.73 9.15
CA PHE A 182 1.29 3.08 10.35
C PHE A 182 0.28 2.14 11.00
N ARG A 183 -1.02 2.48 10.95
CA ARG A 183 -2.07 1.60 11.44
C ARG A 183 -2.19 0.33 10.59
N ALA A 184 -2.09 0.44 9.26
CA ALA A 184 -2.08 -0.70 8.34
C ALA A 184 -0.88 -1.63 8.59
N ILE A 185 0.33 -1.08 8.73
CA ILE A 185 1.52 -1.88 9.05
C ILE A 185 1.35 -2.60 10.40
N ASN A 186 0.87 -1.90 11.44
CA ASN A 186 0.61 -2.53 12.73
C ASN A 186 -0.49 -3.60 12.68
N LYS A 187 -1.49 -3.42 11.82
CA LYS A 187 -2.52 -4.43 11.55
C LYS A 187 -1.88 -5.72 11.00
N LEU A 188 -1.02 -5.59 9.98
CA LEU A 188 -0.28 -6.72 9.42
C LEU A 188 0.66 -7.36 10.44
N ASN A 189 1.39 -6.56 11.23
CA ASN A 189 2.24 -7.05 12.33
C ASN A 189 1.44 -7.95 13.28
N ASN A 190 0.28 -7.49 13.75
CA ASN A 190 -0.54 -8.24 14.70
C ASN A 190 -1.07 -9.53 14.08
N LEU A 191 -1.58 -9.48 12.85
CA LEU A 191 -2.05 -10.68 12.14
C LEU A 191 -0.92 -11.70 11.93
N PHE A 192 0.30 -11.23 11.69
CA PHE A 192 1.47 -12.09 11.56
C PHE A 192 1.82 -12.74 12.90
N HIS A 193 1.91 -11.97 13.98
CA HIS A 193 2.24 -12.48 15.33
C HIS A 193 1.22 -13.49 15.83
N ASP A 194 -0.06 -13.26 15.56
CA ASP A 194 -1.16 -14.17 15.91
C ASP A 194 -1.23 -15.42 15.00
N GLY A 195 -0.38 -15.51 13.96
CA GLY A 195 -0.32 -16.66 13.05
C GLY A 195 -1.47 -16.73 12.04
N HIS A 196 -2.13 -15.60 11.78
CA HIS A 196 -3.21 -15.52 10.78
C HIS A 196 -2.68 -15.31 9.35
N ILE A 197 -1.51 -14.67 9.22
CA ILE A 197 -0.76 -14.51 7.97
C ILE A 197 0.71 -14.88 8.19
N ASP A 198 1.39 -15.20 7.09
CA ASP A 198 2.81 -15.56 7.06
C ASP A 198 3.68 -14.39 6.63
N GLY A 199 3.08 -13.38 5.98
CA GLY A 199 3.73 -12.14 5.59
C GLY A 199 2.70 -11.13 5.11
N GLY A 200 3.17 -9.95 4.73
CA GLY A 200 2.33 -8.86 4.24
C GLY A 200 2.80 -8.28 2.92
N CYS A 201 1.88 -7.62 2.21
CA CYS A 201 2.22 -6.64 1.20
C CYS A 201 1.55 -5.31 1.52
N PHE A 202 2.35 -4.25 1.55
CA PHE A 202 1.91 -2.91 1.86
C PHE A 202 2.05 -2.01 0.63
N ILE A 203 0.96 -1.35 0.25
CA ILE A 203 0.88 -0.53 -0.96
C ILE A 203 0.53 0.91 -0.57
N THR A 204 1.28 1.89 -1.08
CA THR A 204 0.96 3.32 -0.98
C THR A 204 1.62 4.07 -2.14
N SER A 205 1.38 5.37 -2.30
CA SER A 205 2.01 6.12 -3.38
C SER A 205 3.54 6.21 -3.23
N ILE A 206 4.28 6.20 -4.33
CA ILE A 206 5.76 6.31 -4.37
C ILE A 206 6.23 7.58 -3.63
N ASP A 207 5.81 8.74 -4.13
CA ASP A 207 6.26 10.03 -3.62
C ASP A 207 5.12 11.02 -3.40
N LYS A 208 5.42 12.07 -2.63
CA LYS A 208 4.40 13.06 -2.26
C LYS A 208 4.12 14.03 -3.41
N ARG A 209 5.16 14.61 -4.00
CA ARG A 209 5.08 15.78 -4.89
C ARG A 209 4.51 15.45 -6.28
N ASN A 210 4.89 14.30 -6.83
CA ASN A 210 4.59 13.89 -8.19
C ASN A 210 3.49 12.83 -8.26
N SER A 211 3.11 12.23 -7.12
CA SER A 211 2.01 11.26 -7.04
C SER A 211 0.91 11.71 -6.06
N ALA A 212 1.11 11.57 -4.75
CA ALA A 212 0.04 11.72 -3.75
C ALA A 212 -0.68 13.09 -3.81
N THR A 213 0.07 14.18 -3.81
CA THR A 213 -0.50 15.54 -3.84
C THR A 213 -0.99 15.95 -5.22
N ARG A 214 -0.80 15.14 -6.26
CA ARG A 214 -1.40 15.40 -7.57
C ARG A 214 -2.69 14.62 -7.77
N ILE A 215 -2.79 13.43 -7.18
CA ILE A 215 -4.06 12.69 -7.09
C ILE A 215 -5.04 13.46 -6.19
N TRP A 216 -4.57 13.95 -5.05
CA TRP A 216 -5.38 14.69 -4.07
C TRP A 216 -4.80 16.09 -3.77
N PRO A 217 -4.92 17.05 -4.71
CA PRO A 217 -4.23 18.34 -4.62
C PRO A 217 -4.63 19.23 -3.44
N VAL A 218 -5.82 19.02 -2.89
CA VAL A 218 -6.30 19.77 -1.72
C VAL A 218 -5.99 19.08 -0.39
N SER A 219 -5.32 17.92 -0.40
CA SER A 219 -4.98 17.15 0.79
C SER A 219 -3.47 16.98 0.94
N ASN A 220 -2.93 17.62 1.96
CA ASN A 220 -1.50 17.64 2.27
C ASN A 220 -1.08 16.44 3.12
N ARG A 221 -2.03 15.60 3.53
CA ARG A 221 -1.83 14.55 4.53
C ARG A 221 -1.69 13.16 3.93
N ASN A 222 -1.85 13.00 2.62
CA ASN A 222 -1.77 11.71 1.96
C ASN A 222 -0.39 11.08 2.17
N GLY A 223 -0.39 9.79 2.52
CA GLY A 223 0.82 9.03 2.78
C GLY A 223 1.56 8.66 1.50
N SER A 224 2.88 8.58 1.59
CA SER A 224 3.76 8.07 0.54
C SER A 224 4.97 7.36 1.14
N PHE A 225 5.65 6.51 0.37
CA PHE A 225 6.88 5.88 0.84
C PHE A 225 7.96 6.91 1.16
N GLN A 226 8.04 7.99 0.38
CA GLN A 226 8.92 9.12 0.71
C GLN A 226 8.68 9.66 2.13
N GLU A 227 7.41 9.83 2.54
CA GLU A 227 7.08 10.34 3.88
C GLU A 227 7.31 9.28 4.98
N LEU A 228 7.03 8.01 4.69
CA LEU A 228 7.27 6.89 5.61
C LEU A 228 8.76 6.69 5.89
N LYS A 229 9.62 6.78 4.86
CA LYS A 229 11.08 6.71 4.98
C LYS A 229 11.61 7.82 5.90
N ASN A 230 11.11 9.05 5.75
CA ASN A 230 11.48 10.18 6.62
C ASN A 230 11.07 9.98 8.09
N ARG A 231 10.13 9.07 8.36
CA ARG A 231 9.66 8.71 9.70
C ARG A 231 10.19 7.37 10.18
N ALA A 232 11.20 6.82 9.50
CA ALA A 232 11.86 5.56 9.84
C ALA A 232 10.88 4.38 10.04
N TYR A 233 9.85 4.28 9.20
CA TYR A 233 8.79 3.27 9.33
C TYR A 233 9.31 1.82 9.38
N ILE A 234 10.46 1.54 8.75
CA ILE A 234 11.12 0.23 8.75
C ILE A 234 11.35 -0.29 10.18
N SER A 235 11.63 0.60 11.14
CA SER A 235 11.82 0.23 12.54
C SER A 235 10.56 -0.31 13.24
N GLN A 236 9.38 -0.14 12.64
CA GLN A 236 8.09 -0.62 13.14
C GLN A 236 7.64 -1.91 12.45
N ILE A 237 8.36 -2.40 11.45
CA ILE A 237 8.02 -3.64 10.75
C ILE A 237 8.47 -4.82 11.62
N SER A 238 7.55 -5.73 11.92
CA SER A 238 7.81 -6.95 12.69
C SER A 238 7.25 -8.19 12.00
N LEU A 239 7.27 -8.20 10.67
CA LEU A 239 6.82 -9.30 9.81
C LEU A 239 7.61 -9.31 8.49
N PRO A 240 7.64 -10.44 7.77
CA PRO A 240 8.02 -10.45 6.35
C PRO A 240 7.09 -9.56 5.53
N LEU A 241 7.63 -8.56 4.84
CA LEU A 241 6.88 -7.51 4.16
C LEU A 241 7.47 -7.16 2.79
N ILE A 242 6.58 -7.10 1.81
CA ILE A 242 6.85 -6.50 0.49
C ILE A 242 6.14 -5.15 0.41
N CYS A 243 6.86 -4.08 0.09
CA CYS A 243 6.30 -2.75 -0.11
C CYS A 243 6.26 -2.41 -1.60
N ILE A 244 5.10 -1.97 -2.11
CA ILE A 244 4.93 -1.59 -3.53
C ILE A 244 4.38 -0.17 -3.62
N GLY A 245 5.18 0.73 -4.20
CA GLY A 245 4.82 2.09 -4.52
C GLY A 245 3.96 2.16 -5.78
N PHE A 246 2.96 3.04 -5.82
CA PHE A 246 2.21 3.36 -7.05
C PHE A 246 2.21 4.86 -7.43
N ALA A 247 2.06 5.14 -8.71
CA ALA A 247 1.79 6.48 -9.24
C ALA A 247 0.94 6.43 -10.53
N PRO A 248 0.18 7.49 -10.86
CA PRO A 248 -0.51 7.61 -12.13
C PRO A 248 0.44 7.52 -13.32
N ASP A 249 -0.06 7.00 -14.44
CA ASP A 249 0.71 7.01 -15.70
C ASP A 249 0.93 8.44 -16.17
N GLU A 250 -0.12 9.26 -16.10
CA GLU A 250 -0.12 10.65 -16.52
C GLU A 250 -1.09 11.48 -15.68
N PHE A 251 -0.97 12.81 -15.80
CA PHE A 251 -1.92 13.75 -15.24
C PHE A 251 -2.44 14.66 -16.34
N SER A 252 -3.75 14.89 -16.34
CA SER A 252 -4.39 15.76 -17.33
C SER A 252 -5.55 16.53 -16.72
N GLN A 253 -5.59 17.84 -16.92
CA GLN A 253 -6.70 18.68 -16.46
C GLN A 253 -8.01 18.42 -17.22
N THR A 254 -7.97 17.67 -18.33
CA THR A 254 -9.14 17.25 -19.10
C THR A 254 -9.58 15.82 -18.79
N ALA A 255 -8.87 15.10 -17.91
CA ALA A 255 -9.28 13.77 -17.48
C ALA A 255 -10.58 13.84 -16.64
N PRO A 256 -11.37 12.77 -16.61
CA PRO A 256 -12.47 12.69 -15.66
C PRO A 256 -11.94 12.58 -14.21
N PHE A 257 -12.79 12.96 -13.25
CA PHE A 257 -12.55 12.79 -11.83
C PHE A 257 -13.05 11.42 -11.34
N LEU A 258 -12.55 11.00 -10.18
CA LEU A 258 -12.85 9.68 -9.60
C LEU A 258 -13.99 9.74 -8.57
N GLU A 259 -15.08 9.01 -8.78
CA GLU A 259 -16.20 8.93 -7.84
C GLU A 259 -16.09 7.74 -6.86
N ALA A 260 -16.64 7.89 -5.65
CA ALA A 260 -16.55 6.88 -4.60
C ALA A 260 -17.27 5.56 -4.93
N ASN A 261 -18.24 5.58 -5.85
CA ASN A 261 -18.95 4.39 -6.34
C ASN A 261 -18.15 3.60 -7.40
N GLY A 262 -16.94 4.04 -7.76
CA GLY A 262 -16.11 3.40 -8.79
C GLY A 262 -16.35 3.92 -10.21
N GLU A 263 -17.24 4.90 -10.39
CA GLU A 263 -17.48 5.57 -11.67
C GLU A 263 -16.57 6.78 -11.88
N LEU A 264 -16.55 7.24 -13.13
CA LEU A 264 -15.86 8.46 -13.55
C LEU A 264 -16.89 9.56 -13.75
N TYR A 265 -16.54 10.79 -13.37
CA TYR A 265 -17.41 11.94 -13.60
C TYR A 265 -16.66 13.12 -14.21
N GLU A 266 -17.40 13.93 -14.95
CA GLU A 266 -16.90 15.15 -15.57
C GLU A 266 -17.63 16.35 -15.00
N LEU A 267 -17.00 17.52 -15.12
CA LEU A 267 -17.57 18.79 -14.73
C LEU A 267 -17.81 19.63 -15.98
N GLU A 268 -19.01 20.16 -16.11
CA GLU A 268 -19.39 21.05 -17.20
C GLU A 268 -19.24 22.50 -16.76
N ASN A 269 -18.53 23.33 -17.55
CA ASN A 269 -18.44 24.75 -17.29
C ASN A 269 -19.81 25.39 -17.58
N THR A 270 -20.39 26.07 -16.58
CA THR A 270 -21.70 26.72 -16.75
C THR A 270 -21.60 28.08 -17.45
N TYR A 271 -20.38 28.56 -17.71
CA TYR A 271 -20.05 29.92 -18.19
C TYR A 271 -20.55 31.05 -17.28
N ARG A 272 -20.94 30.71 -16.05
CA ARG A 272 -21.33 31.64 -14.99
C ARG A 272 -20.21 31.81 -13.99
N ARG A 273 -20.24 32.93 -13.27
CA ARG A 273 -19.32 33.23 -12.17
C ARG A 273 -20.07 33.44 -10.87
N ASP A 274 -19.47 33.01 -9.76
CA ASP A 274 -19.97 33.28 -8.42
C ASP A 274 -19.87 34.78 -8.13
N LEU A 275 -20.96 35.38 -7.65
CA LEU A 275 -21.06 36.83 -7.49
C LEU A 275 -20.14 37.39 -6.39
N GLU A 276 -19.83 36.59 -5.37
CA GLU A 276 -19.04 37.01 -4.21
C GLU A 276 -17.53 36.90 -4.50
N THR A 277 -17.11 35.84 -5.17
CA THR A 277 -15.69 35.50 -5.38
C THR A 277 -15.21 35.65 -6.80
N ASN A 278 -16.12 35.84 -7.77
CA ASN A 278 -15.85 35.87 -9.20
C ASN A 278 -15.24 34.55 -9.76
N PHE A 279 -15.39 33.45 -9.02
CA PHE A 279 -14.91 32.12 -9.42
C PHE A 279 -15.81 31.52 -10.50
N GLU A 280 -15.22 30.73 -11.40
CA GLU A 280 -15.97 30.03 -12.44
C GLU A 280 -16.79 28.89 -11.84
N ILE A 281 -18.06 28.79 -12.24
CA ILE A 281 -18.97 27.76 -11.73
C ILE A 281 -19.00 26.59 -12.72
N PHE A 282 -18.72 25.42 -12.19
CA PHE A 282 -18.81 24.13 -12.86
C PHE A 282 -19.91 23.30 -12.22
N THR A 283 -20.59 22.46 -12.99
CA THR A 283 -21.61 21.55 -12.47
C THR A 283 -21.28 20.11 -12.81
N LYS A 284 -21.57 19.20 -11.89
CA LYS A 284 -21.69 17.77 -12.18
C LYS A 284 -23.11 17.49 -12.71
N LYS A 285 -23.30 16.34 -13.39
CA LYS A 285 -24.60 15.91 -13.96
C LYS A 285 -25.75 15.85 -12.96
N ASP A 286 -25.46 15.64 -11.68
CA ASP A 286 -26.43 15.62 -10.58
C ASP A 286 -26.81 17.02 -10.05
N GLY A 287 -26.26 18.09 -10.67
CA GLY A 287 -26.50 19.47 -10.28
C GLY A 287 -25.60 19.98 -9.17
N LEU A 288 -24.63 19.20 -8.68
CA LEU A 288 -23.68 19.67 -7.68
C LEU A 288 -22.72 20.70 -8.28
N GLU A 289 -22.68 21.89 -7.70
CA GLU A 289 -21.82 22.99 -8.16
C GLU A 289 -20.43 22.96 -7.51
N PHE A 290 -19.42 23.25 -8.32
CA PHE A 290 -18.02 23.40 -7.95
C PHE A 290 -17.48 24.71 -8.48
N LEU A 291 -16.52 25.28 -7.75
CA LEU A 291 -15.93 26.58 -8.04
C LEU A 291 -14.46 26.41 -8.39
N LYS A 292 -14.03 27.10 -9.45
CA LYS A 292 -12.61 27.18 -9.83
C LYS A 292 -12.16 28.63 -9.80
N ALA A 293 -11.11 28.92 -9.05
CA ALA A 293 -10.52 30.25 -9.06
C ALA A 293 -10.02 30.56 -10.49
N PRO A 294 -10.20 31.80 -10.99
CA PRO A 294 -9.61 32.18 -12.26
C PRO A 294 -8.09 32.03 -12.16
N PHE A 295 -7.49 31.29 -13.09
CA PHE A 295 -6.04 31.24 -13.20
C PHE A 295 -5.53 32.66 -13.47
N LYS A 296 -4.53 33.09 -12.70
CA LYS A 296 -3.64 34.20 -13.10
C LYS A 296 -2.59 33.66 -14.05
#